data_AF-A0A8S1GN41-F1
#
_entry.id   AF-A0A8S1GN41-F1
#
_cell.length_a   1.000
_cell.length_b   1.000
_cell.length_c   1.000
_cell.angle_alpha   90.00
_cell.angle_beta   90.00
_cell.angle_gamma   90.00
#
_symmetry.space_group_name_H-M   'P 1'
#
loop_
_entity.id
_entity.type
_entity.pdbx_description
1 polymer ?
#
loop_
_entity_poly.entity_id
_entity_poly.type
_entity_poly.pdbx_seq_one_letter_code
_entity_poly.pdbx_strand_id
1 'polypeptide(L)'
;MRVRNIVSYAICRRFRCASLRSPQNFEQLTIQRPTILAKTDCVCSSVLSLLKSLPPLIGKMKLLVLLATLLGAAFCAQASEEITIANFKAGILAKEQTPNDEALKSIVVFSKSSHVLQGDASGRLYVSFNVQKKAGGAAVQPEQAFITLEHVETGKDAVFIAEKTGDKLVLDLALKSSLKKLNLDGKFKLSLIVGGSTIKTPVNWHFADATLELPTSPVIIPKSQEILYDALPEIKHMFRQPEKRPSAVISDAFTLLCLAPLGFLLLAWLKIGINFNNAPLSIWTPLFHIGLAGIFALYFVFWLQLNMFETLKYLAILGFVTFLAGNRVLRAIADQRKSKAE
;
A
#
# COMPACT_ATOMS: atom_id res chain seq x y z
N MET A 1 13.03 -43.99 -7.50
CA MET A 1 13.91 -43.96 -8.70
C MET A 1 13.06 -43.44 -9.85
N ARG A 2 13.36 -42.39 -10.59
CA ARG A 2 14.64 -41.75 -10.93
C ARG A 2 14.31 -40.28 -11.29
N VAL A 3 14.95 -39.37 -10.57
CA VAL A 3 14.95 -37.92 -10.81
C VAL A 3 15.69 -37.62 -12.11
N ARG A 4 15.23 -36.64 -12.90
CA ARG A 4 16.08 -35.98 -13.90
C ARG A 4 15.71 -34.50 -14.03
N ASN A 5 16.59 -33.68 -13.47
CA ASN A 5 16.73 -32.24 -13.67
C ASN A 5 17.09 -31.89 -15.14
N ILE A 6 16.82 -30.63 -15.52
CA ILE A 6 17.50 -29.73 -16.50
C ILE A 6 16.44 -28.69 -16.94
N VAL A 7 16.61 -27.37 -17.04
CA VAL A 7 17.70 -26.40 -16.82
C VAL A 7 17.05 -25.01 -16.71
N SER A 8 17.70 -24.14 -15.94
CA SER A 8 17.42 -22.73 -15.68
C SER A 8 17.60 -21.84 -16.92
N TYR A 9 16.72 -20.84 -17.13
CA TYR A 9 17.02 -19.63 -17.92
C TYR A 9 16.45 -18.39 -17.22
N ALA A 10 17.33 -17.66 -16.55
CA ALA A 10 17.09 -16.31 -16.05
C ALA A 10 17.57 -15.29 -17.09
N ILE A 11 16.67 -14.41 -17.56
CA ILE A 11 17.01 -13.27 -18.42
C ILE A 11 16.99 -12.02 -17.56
N CYS A 12 18.19 -11.54 -17.26
CA CYS A 12 18.51 -10.31 -16.55
C CYS A 12 18.29 -9.10 -17.48
N ARG A 13 17.34 -8.20 -17.16
CA ARG A 13 17.22 -6.90 -17.83
C ARG A 13 17.97 -5.84 -17.04
N ARG A 14 19.05 -5.37 -17.68
CA ARG A 14 19.96 -4.29 -17.32
C ARG A 14 19.23 -2.94 -17.56
N PHE A 15 18.78 -2.25 -16.52
CA PHE A 15 18.37 -0.85 -16.62
C PHE A 15 19.51 0.07 -16.19
N ARG A 16 19.71 1.09 -17.01
CA ARG A 16 20.87 1.97 -17.12
C ARG A 16 20.76 3.08 -16.08
N CYS A 17 21.83 3.30 -15.31
CA CYS A 17 21.99 4.47 -14.44
C CYS A 17 21.89 5.76 -15.26
N ALA A 18 21.01 6.67 -14.83
CA ALA A 18 21.05 8.07 -15.21
C ALA A 18 21.44 8.88 -13.98
N SER A 19 22.61 9.50 -14.07
CA SER A 19 23.16 10.48 -13.16
C SER A 19 22.37 11.78 -13.24
N LEU A 20 21.76 12.21 -12.15
CA LEU A 20 21.42 13.62 -11.92
C LEU A 20 21.85 14.00 -10.50
N ARG A 21 22.71 15.01 -10.43
CA ARG A 21 23.41 15.52 -9.26
C ARG A 21 22.78 16.87 -8.86
N SER A 22 22.28 16.94 -7.62
CA SER A 22 22.23 18.12 -6.71
C SER A 22 21.22 19.26 -7.00
N PRO A 23 20.87 20.13 -6.00
CA PRO A 23 20.43 19.88 -4.63
C PRO A 23 19.14 20.65 -4.29
N GLN A 24 18.27 20.14 -3.41
CA GLN A 24 17.29 20.97 -2.71
C GLN A 24 17.17 20.47 -1.26
N ASN A 25 17.43 21.40 -0.36
CA ASN A 25 17.51 21.28 1.09
C ASN A 25 16.37 20.46 1.71
N PHE A 26 16.74 19.41 2.43
CA PHE A 26 15.86 18.68 3.34
C PHE A 26 16.40 18.88 4.75
N GLU A 27 15.89 19.89 5.44
CA GLU A 27 16.13 20.09 6.87
C GLU A 27 15.01 19.37 7.62
N GLN A 28 15.23 18.09 7.95
CA GLN A 28 14.41 17.37 8.92
C GLN A 28 14.76 17.89 10.32
N LEU A 29 14.01 18.88 10.81
CA LEU A 29 13.99 19.22 12.22
C LEU A 29 13.15 18.18 12.98
N THR A 30 13.77 17.05 13.28
CA THR A 30 13.31 16.15 14.35
C THR A 30 13.60 16.87 15.66
N ILE A 31 12.58 17.46 16.26
CA ILE A 31 12.70 18.08 17.58
C ILE A 31 12.79 16.96 18.61
N GLN A 32 14.03 16.63 18.99
CA GLN A 32 14.31 16.01 20.28
C GLN A 32 13.77 16.93 21.38
N ARG A 33 12.93 16.39 22.27
CA ARG A 33 12.49 17.07 23.51
C ARG A 33 13.72 17.67 24.22
N PRO A 34 13.84 19.00 24.36
CA PRO A 34 14.79 19.54 25.30
C PRO A 34 14.13 19.50 26.68
N THR A 35 14.70 18.70 27.57
CA THR A 35 14.49 18.81 29.02
C THR A 35 15.05 20.16 29.47
N ILE A 36 14.26 21.23 29.32
CA ILE A 36 14.62 22.58 29.80
C ILE A 36 14.25 22.65 31.28
N LEU A 37 15.06 22.00 32.11
CA LEU A 37 15.05 22.17 33.56
C LEU A 37 16.47 22.19 34.14
N ALA A 38 17.46 22.55 33.32
CA ALA A 38 18.87 22.49 33.71
C ALA A 38 19.70 23.75 33.38
N LYS A 39 19.14 24.78 32.72
CA LYS A 39 19.98 25.87 32.19
C LYS A 39 20.13 27.09 33.11
N THR A 40 19.22 27.31 34.05
CA THR A 40 19.36 28.37 35.07
C THR A 40 20.23 27.91 36.24
N ASP A 41 20.20 26.63 36.59
CA ASP A 41 21.03 26.07 37.68
C ASP A 41 22.50 25.92 37.27
N CYS A 42 22.75 25.73 35.97
CA CYS A 42 24.11 25.50 35.46
C CYS A 42 24.97 26.78 35.45
N VAL A 43 24.37 27.97 35.27
CA VAL A 43 25.13 29.24 35.28
C VAL A 43 25.54 29.62 36.70
N CYS A 44 24.66 29.42 37.69
CA CYS A 44 25.00 29.71 39.08
C CYS A 44 26.03 28.71 39.64
N SER A 45 25.90 27.42 39.30
CA SER A 45 26.89 26.39 39.68
C SER A 45 28.25 26.60 39.00
N SER A 46 28.28 27.06 37.74
CA SER A 46 29.53 27.28 37.00
C SER A 46 30.32 28.48 37.51
N VAL A 47 29.64 29.55 37.92
CA VAL A 47 30.30 30.73 38.53
C VAL A 47 30.83 30.40 39.92
N LEU A 48 30.08 29.60 40.71
CA LEU A 48 30.51 29.14 42.03
C LEU A 48 31.68 28.12 41.95
N SER A 49 31.74 27.31 40.90
CA SER A 49 32.87 26.40 40.65
C SER A 49 34.12 27.14 40.15
N LEU A 50 33.96 28.19 39.33
CA LEU A 50 35.09 29.02 38.89
C LEU A 50 35.74 29.78 40.07
N LEU A 51 34.93 30.19 41.05
CA LEU A 51 35.41 30.84 42.28
C LEU A 51 36.25 29.90 43.16
N LYS A 52 36.01 28.58 43.10
CA LYS A 52 36.75 27.56 43.84
C LYS A 52 38.05 27.12 43.15
N SER A 53 38.22 27.38 41.85
CA SER A 53 39.38 26.93 41.07
C SER A 53 40.48 27.99 40.85
N LEU A 54 40.37 29.17 41.47
CA LEU A 54 41.35 30.25 41.34
C LEU A 54 42.52 30.08 42.34
N PRO A 55 43.80 30.12 41.89
CA PRO A 55 44.97 30.08 42.77
C PRO A 55 45.10 31.38 43.60
N PRO A 56 45.90 31.40 44.69
CA PRO A 56 45.99 32.55 45.58
C PRO A 56 46.72 33.71 44.90
N LEU A 57 45.96 34.58 44.24
CA LEU A 57 46.46 35.80 43.61
C LEU A 57 46.50 36.97 44.60
N ILE A 58 47.60 37.72 44.56
CA ILE A 58 48.00 38.77 45.49
C ILE A 58 47.08 40.01 45.39
N GLY A 59 46.53 40.42 46.54
CA GLY A 59 46.01 41.75 46.90
C GLY A 59 45.06 42.46 45.92
N LYS A 60 45.60 43.08 44.87
CA LYS A 60 44.85 43.97 43.97
C LYS A 60 44.02 43.24 42.93
N MET A 61 44.43 42.03 42.53
CA MET A 61 43.72 41.23 41.51
C MET A 61 42.47 40.55 42.08
N LYS A 62 42.44 40.26 43.39
CA LYS A 62 41.25 39.74 44.08
C LYS A 62 40.10 40.74 44.11
N LEU A 63 40.38 42.02 44.38
CA LEU A 63 39.34 43.07 44.43
C LEU A 63 38.71 43.30 43.04
N LEU A 64 39.52 43.21 41.98
CA LEU A 64 39.06 43.40 40.60
C LEU A 64 38.23 42.21 40.10
N VAL A 65 38.59 40.99 40.49
CA VAL A 65 37.81 39.76 40.19
C VAL A 65 36.52 39.70 41.03
N LEU A 66 36.54 40.16 42.29
CA LEU A 66 35.33 40.27 43.12
C LEU A 66 34.37 41.34 42.59
N LEU A 67 34.86 42.50 42.12
CA LEU A 67 34.01 43.51 41.48
C LEU A 67 33.44 43.01 40.15
N ALA A 68 34.24 42.31 39.33
CA ALA A 68 33.79 41.76 38.05
C ALA A 68 32.77 40.62 38.22
N THR A 69 32.89 39.81 39.27
CA THR A 69 31.90 38.77 39.61
C THR A 69 30.61 39.35 40.20
N LEU A 70 30.69 40.43 40.98
CA LEU A 70 29.50 41.17 41.47
C LEU A 70 28.76 41.89 40.33
N LEU A 71 29.47 42.53 39.40
CA LEU A 71 28.85 43.13 38.20
C LEU A 71 28.31 42.04 37.23
N GLY A 72 29.00 40.91 37.09
CA GLY A 72 28.54 39.78 36.26
C GLY A 72 27.29 39.08 36.81
N ALA A 73 27.17 38.97 38.13
CA ALA A 73 25.97 38.45 38.80
C ALA A 73 24.76 39.40 38.66
N ALA A 74 24.99 40.72 38.71
CA ALA A 74 23.94 41.71 38.50
C ALA A 74 23.37 41.69 37.07
N PHE A 75 24.18 41.31 36.06
CA PHE A 75 23.74 41.19 34.67
C PHE A 75 22.96 39.89 34.38
N CYS A 76 23.09 38.87 35.22
CA CYS A 76 22.37 37.59 35.07
C CYS A 76 21.03 37.55 35.84
N ALA A 77 20.74 38.54 36.67
CA ALA A 77 19.45 38.69 37.32
C ALA A 77 18.46 39.43 36.39
N GLN A 78 18.22 38.88 35.20
CA GLN A 78 17.00 39.24 34.48
C GLN A 78 15.82 38.83 35.38
N ALA A 79 15.08 39.81 35.86
CA ALA A 79 13.96 39.62 36.77
C ALA A 79 12.99 38.60 36.14
N SER A 80 12.87 37.44 36.78
CA SER A 80 11.97 36.39 36.34
C SER A 80 10.54 36.80 36.73
N GLU A 81 9.69 37.00 35.73
CA GLU A 81 8.36 37.57 35.90
C GLU A 81 7.32 36.46 36.07
N GLU A 82 6.40 36.64 37.03
CA GLU A 82 5.23 35.77 37.17
C GLU A 82 4.11 36.29 36.26
N ILE A 83 3.61 35.41 35.38
CA ILE A 83 2.62 35.75 34.36
C ILE A 83 1.22 35.25 34.72
N THR A 84 0.22 36.00 34.27
CA THR A 84 -1.20 35.63 34.32
C THR A 84 -1.82 35.83 32.95
N ILE A 85 -2.66 34.91 32.52
CA ILE A 85 -3.39 35.02 31.26
C ILE A 85 -4.68 35.81 31.55
N ALA A 86 -4.96 36.84 30.76
CA ALA A 86 -6.19 37.64 30.87
C ALA A 86 -6.99 37.52 29.58
N ASN A 87 -8.33 37.61 29.70
CA ASN A 87 -9.26 37.63 28.57
C ASN A 87 -9.09 36.46 27.58
N PHE A 88 -8.95 35.23 28.11
CA PHE A 88 -8.88 34.04 27.26
C PHE A 88 -10.26 33.73 26.66
N LYS A 89 -10.34 33.76 25.33
CA LYS A 89 -11.54 33.48 24.55
C LYS A 89 -11.21 32.44 23.49
N ALA A 90 -12.02 31.39 23.41
CA ALA A 90 -11.88 30.34 22.39
C ALA A 90 -13.24 29.98 21.80
N GLY A 91 -13.27 29.68 20.51
CA GLY A 91 -14.47 29.24 19.82
C GLY A 91 -14.20 28.74 18.40
N ILE A 92 -15.18 28.06 17.83
CA ILE A 92 -15.18 27.65 16.44
C ILE A 92 -16.14 28.58 15.69
N LEU A 93 -15.62 29.30 14.71
CA LEU A 93 -16.34 30.28 13.89
C LEU A 93 -16.62 29.69 12.51
N ALA A 94 -17.73 30.09 11.89
CA ALA A 94 -17.94 29.85 10.48
C ALA A 94 -16.93 30.65 9.63
N LYS A 95 -16.65 30.19 8.41
CA LYS A 95 -15.60 30.75 7.51
C LYS A 95 -15.70 32.27 7.30
N GLU A 96 -16.91 32.83 7.28
CA GLU A 96 -17.18 34.24 6.98
C GLU A 96 -17.56 35.09 8.22
N GLN A 97 -17.69 34.47 9.40
CA GLN A 97 -18.11 35.18 10.61
C GLN A 97 -16.93 35.94 11.22
N THR A 98 -17.15 37.21 11.55
CA THR A 98 -16.22 38.02 12.35
C THR A 98 -16.25 37.55 13.81
N PRO A 99 -15.13 37.67 14.55
CA PRO A 99 -15.07 37.24 15.94
C PRO A 99 -15.97 38.14 16.81
N ASN A 100 -17.20 37.68 17.05
CA ASN A 100 -18.19 38.37 17.87
C ASN A 100 -18.23 37.74 19.28
N ASP A 101 -18.54 38.53 20.30
CA ASP A 101 -18.47 38.10 21.71
C ASP A 101 -19.48 36.98 22.06
N GLU A 102 -20.53 36.79 21.26
CA GLU A 102 -21.52 35.72 21.42
C GLU A 102 -21.01 34.36 20.91
N ALA A 103 -20.09 34.36 19.94
CA ALA A 103 -19.55 33.14 19.33
C ALA A 103 -18.27 32.64 20.04
N LEU A 104 -17.60 33.53 20.80
CA LEU A 104 -16.38 33.23 21.52
C LEU A 104 -16.66 33.06 23.02
N LYS A 105 -16.40 31.87 23.55
CA LYS A 105 -16.60 31.61 24.99
C LYS A 105 -15.38 32.05 25.77
N SER A 106 -15.58 32.92 26.76
CA SER A 106 -14.54 33.24 27.73
C SER A 106 -14.35 32.05 28.67
N ILE A 107 -13.11 31.57 28.82
CA ILE A 107 -12.78 30.46 29.70
C ILE A 107 -11.90 31.00 30.83
N VAL A 108 -12.26 30.66 32.06
CA VAL A 108 -11.47 31.06 33.23
C VAL A 108 -10.13 30.33 33.18
N VAL A 109 -9.06 31.07 33.44
CA VAL A 109 -7.69 30.57 33.40
C VAL A 109 -7.52 29.35 34.30
N PHE A 110 -6.83 28.32 33.82
CA PHE A 110 -6.59 27.04 34.51
C PHE A 110 -7.82 26.17 34.79
N SER A 111 -9.01 26.53 34.28
CA SER A 111 -10.21 25.69 34.32
C SER A 111 -10.43 24.96 33.00
N LYS A 112 -11.15 23.84 32.99
CA LYS A 112 -11.56 23.18 31.74
C LYS A 112 -12.90 23.75 31.29
N SER A 113 -13.05 24.06 30.00
CA SER A 113 -14.35 24.46 29.45
C SER A 113 -15.39 23.35 29.64
N SER A 114 -16.56 23.69 30.18
CA SER A 114 -17.65 22.73 30.38
C SER A 114 -18.30 22.28 29.08
N HIS A 115 -18.17 23.07 28.02
CA HIS A 115 -18.73 22.80 26.70
C HIS A 115 -17.65 22.27 25.75
N VAL A 116 -17.94 21.17 25.07
CA VAL A 116 -17.09 20.60 24.00
C VAL A 116 -17.27 21.46 22.74
N LEU A 117 -16.17 21.92 22.15
CA LEU A 117 -16.22 22.70 20.91
C LEU A 117 -16.52 21.75 19.74
N GLN A 118 -17.67 21.88 19.11
CA GLN A 118 -18.03 21.08 17.94
C GLN A 118 -17.75 21.91 16.68
N GLY A 119 -17.03 21.34 15.72
CA GLY A 119 -16.64 22.03 14.50
C GLY A 119 -16.63 21.12 13.29
N ASP A 120 -17.16 21.63 12.19
CA ASP A 120 -17.05 21.02 10.88
C ASP A 120 -15.71 21.40 10.21
N ALA A 121 -15.36 20.72 9.12
CA ALA A 121 -14.17 21.05 8.35
C ALA A 121 -14.20 22.47 7.75
N SER A 122 -15.38 23.08 7.57
CA SER A 122 -15.54 24.44 7.04
C SER A 122 -15.20 25.53 8.06
N GLY A 123 -15.25 25.19 9.35
CA GLY A 123 -15.03 26.14 10.43
C GLY A 123 -13.58 26.61 10.57
N ARG A 124 -13.42 27.67 11.37
CA ARG A 124 -12.14 28.21 11.81
C ARG A 124 -12.07 28.15 13.33
N LEU A 125 -10.99 27.58 13.88
CA LEU A 125 -10.72 27.64 15.30
C LEU A 125 -10.06 28.98 15.61
N TYR A 126 -10.74 29.77 16.43
CA TYR A 126 -10.27 31.08 16.84
C TYR A 126 -10.00 31.09 18.35
N VAL A 127 -8.77 31.45 18.72
CA VAL A 127 -8.36 31.59 20.13
C VAL A 127 -7.65 32.93 20.30
N SER A 128 -8.05 33.69 21.32
CA SER A 128 -7.44 34.98 21.63
C SER A 128 -7.20 35.11 23.13
N PHE A 129 -6.05 35.64 23.52
CA PHE A 129 -5.69 35.84 24.91
C PHE A 129 -4.66 36.96 25.07
N ASN A 130 -4.55 37.49 26.28
CA ASN A 130 -3.52 38.45 26.65
C ASN A 130 -2.66 37.84 27.77
N VAL A 131 -1.37 38.10 27.74
CA VAL A 131 -0.42 37.68 28.78
C VAL A 131 0.02 38.92 29.54
N GLN A 132 -0.25 38.96 30.84
CA GLN A 132 0.03 40.10 31.71
C GLN A 132 0.91 39.69 32.89
N LYS A 133 1.67 40.63 33.45
CA LYS A 133 2.41 40.42 34.70
C LYS A 133 1.44 40.37 35.88
N LYS A 134 1.64 39.42 36.79
CA LYS A 134 0.89 39.34 38.05
C LYS A 134 1.13 40.57 38.94
N ALA A 135 2.36 41.08 38.92
CA ALA A 135 2.74 42.33 39.59
C ALA A 135 2.74 43.48 38.57
N GLY A 136 1.62 44.20 38.47
CA GLY A 136 1.53 45.46 37.73
C GLY A 136 0.74 45.44 36.41
N GLY A 137 0.16 44.31 35.99
CA GLY A 137 -0.81 44.25 34.89
C GLY A 137 -0.27 44.62 33.49
N ALA A 138 1.01 44.96 33.38
CA ALA A 138 1.66 45.30 32.13
C ALA A 138 1.66 44.08 31.18
N ALA A 139 1.38 44.31 29.90
CA ALA A 139 1.40 43.25 28.89
C ALA A 139 2.82 42.71 28.70
N VAL A 140 2.96 41.38 28.73
CA VAL A 140 4.21 40.67 28.47
C VAL A 140 4.07 39.93 27.16
N GLN A 141 5.08 40.06 26.32
CA GLN A 141 5.15 39.29 25.08
C GLN A 141 5.94 38.02 25.36
N PRO A 142 5.29 36.84 25.38
CA PRO A 142 6.00 35.59 25.49
C PRO A 142 6.81 35.32 24.21
N GLU A 143 7.97 34.68 24.37
CA GLU A 143 8.80 34.25 23.24
C GLU A 143 8.18 33.04 22.53
N GLN A 144 7.50 32.18 23.29
CA GLN A 144 6.82 30.99 22.79
C GLN A 144 5.35 30.99 23.24
N ALA A 145 4.45 30.96 22.27
CA ALA A 145 3.01 30.82 22.50
C ALA A 145 2.43 29.87 21.44
N PHE A 146 2.12 28.66 21.89
CA PHE A 146 1.62 27.60 21.02
C PHE A 146 0.28 27.07 21.51
N ILE A 147 -0.55 26.67 20.57
CA ILE A 147 -1.76 25.91 20.84
C ILE A 147 -1.58 24.55 20.20
N THR A 148 -1.74 23.51 21.01
CA THR A 148 -1.59 22.12 20.59
C THR A 148 -2.95 21.47 20.43
N LEU A 149 -3.12 20.76 19.32
CA LEU A 149 -4.25 19.90 19.01
C LEU A 149 -3.75 18.46 19.11
N GLU A 150 -4.14 17.75 20.17
CA GLU A 150 -3.74 16.36 20.40
C GLU A 150 -4.93 15.43 20.14
N HIS A 151 -4.78 14.44 19.26
CA HIS A 151 -5.82 13.46 19.00
C HIS A 151 -5.86 12.40 20.10
N VAL A 152 -7.03 12.21 20.73
CA VAL A 152 -7.14 11.38 21.94
C VAL A 152 -6.86 9.89 21.67
N GLU A 153 -7.24 9.37 20.50
CA GLU A 153 -7.14 7.93 20.24
C GLU A 153 -5.77 7.50 19.71
N THR A 154 -5.11 8.36 18.93
CA THR A 154 -3.82 8.04 18.29
C THR A 154 -2.63 8.70 18.98
N GLY A 155 -2.87 9.68 19.87
CA GLY A 155 -1.83 10.46 20.53
C GLY A 155 -1.01 11.37 19.60
N LYS A 156 -1.43 11.55 18.34
CA LYS A 156 -0.76 12.46 17.40
C LYS A 156 -1.12 13.91 17.74
N ASP A 157 -0.11 14.77 17.80
CA ASP A 157 -0.27 16.19 18.08
C ASP A 157 0.12 17.08 16.88
N ALA A 158 -0.58 18.21 16.74
CA ALA A 158 -0.16 19.31 15.89
C ALA A 158 -0.03 20.58 16.73
N VAL A 159 1.06 21.30 16.50
CA VAL A 159 1.40 22.53 17.21
C VAL A 159 1.19 23.71 16.27
N PHE A 160 0.43 24.70 16.71
CA PHE A 160 0.19 25.94 15.98
C PHE A 160 0.68 27.15 16.77
N ILE A 161 1.18 28.14 16.05
CA ILE A 161 1.79 29.35 16.63
C ILE A 161 0.72 30.43 16.77
N ALA A 162 0.61 31.04 17.95
CA ALA A 162 -0.24 32.20 18.14
C ALA A 162 0.48 33.47 17.67
N GLU A 163 -0.16 34.23 16.77
CA GLU A 163 0.38 35.45 16.20
C GLU A 163 0.03 36.67 17.06
N LYS A 164 0.91 37.67 17.09
CA LYS A 164 0.67 38.91 17.83
C LYS A 164 -0.13 39.89 16.99
N THR A 165 -1.29 40.31 17.49
CA THR A 165 -2.10 41.40 16.91
C THR A 165 -2.29 42.49 17.97
N GLY A 166 -1.43 43.51 17.94
CA GLY A 166 -1.37 44.54 18.99
C GLY A 166 -0.91 43.97 20.33
N ASP A 167 -1.67 44.19 21.40
CA ASP A 167 -1.40 43.62 22.73
C ASP A 167 -2.02 42.23 22.96
N LYS A 168 -2.74 41.70 21.98
CA LYS A 168 -3.40 40.39 22.05
C LYS A 168 -2.64 39.36 21.22
N LEU A 169 -2.56 38.14 21.72
CA LEU A 169 -2.13 36.98 20.94
C LEU A 169 -3.37 36.29 20.40
N VAL A 170 -3.37 36.05 19.10
CA VAL A 170 -4.49 35.52 18.34
C VAL A 170 -4.03 34.33 17.51
N LEU A 171 -4.85 33.30 17.49
CA LEU A 171 -4.72 32.15 16.62
C LEU A 171 -6.01 32.03 15.80
N ASP A 172 -5.90 32.20 14.49
CA ASP A 172 -6.97 31.93 13.52
C ASP A 172 -6.55 30.75 12.63
N LEU A 173 -7.15 29.59 12.89
CA LEU A 173 -6.83 28.34 12.18
C LEU A 173 -8.01 27.89 11.34
N ALA A 174 -7.81 27.79 10.03
CA ALA A 174 -8.75 27.06 9.18
C ALA A 174 -8.70 25.56 9.50
N LEU A 175 -9.81 24.99 9.98
CA LEU A 175 -9.87 23.59 10.39
C LEU A 175 -9.58 22.65 9.22
N LYS A 176 -10.09 22.95 8.01
CA LYS A 176 -9.85 22.14 6.80
C LYS A 176 -8.37 21.86 6.51
N SER A 177 -7.52 22.88 6.57
CA SER A 177 -6.11 22.76 6.20
C SER A 177 -5.30 22.11 7.32
N SER A 178 -5.60 22.46 8.57
CA SER A 178 -4.96 21.91 9.76
C SER A 178 -5.28 20.43 9.96
N LEU A 179 -6.54 20.04 9.79
CA LEU A 179 -7.00 18.67 9.89
C LEU A 179 -6.48 17.79 8.75
N LYS A 180 -6.32 18.35 7.53
CA LYS A 180 -5.66 17.64 6.41
C LYS A 180 -4.19 17.34 6.67
N LYS A 181 -3.49 18.11 7.51
CA LYS A 181 -2.10 17.77 7.91
C LYS A 181 -2.08 16.60 8.89
N LEU A 182 -3.09 16.50 9.74
CA LEU A 182 -3.23 15.43 10.74
C LEU A 182 -3.80 14.14 10.15
N ASN A 183 -4.60 14.21 9.08
CA ASN A 183 -5.32 13.09 8.47
C ASN A 183 -6.12 12.27 9.49
N LEU A 184 -6.69 12.93 10.50
CA LEU A 184 -7.46 12.32 11.57
C LEU A 184 -8.71 13.15 11.84
N ASP A 185 -9.84 12.48 11.97
CA ASP A 185 -11.13 12.96 12.44
C ASP A 185 -11.41 12.40 13.84
N GLY A 186 -12.17 13.15 14.66
CA GLY A 186 -12.57 12.69 15.98
C GLY A 186 -12.35 13.72 17.09
N LYS A 187 -12.00 13.22 18.27
CA LYS A 187 -11.87 14.03 19.50
C LYS A 187 -10.44 14.53 19.67
N PHE A 188 -10.33 15.83 19.82
CA PHE A 188 -9.08 16.55 20.01
C PHE A 188 -9.05 17.25 21.36
N LYS A 189 -7.90 17.18 22.01
CA LYS A 189 -7.58 17.89 23.23
C LYS A 189 -6.84 19.18 22.85
N LEU A 190 -7.37 20.33 23.27
CA LEU A 190 -6.77 21.64 23.00
C LEU A 190 -6.01 22.15 24.22
N SER A 191 -4.70 22.35 24.08
CA SER A 191 -3.86 22.86 25.17
C SER A 191 -3.10 24.11 24.74
N LEU A 192 -2.98 25.06 25.65
CA LEU A 192 -2.19 26.27 25.50
C LEU A 192 -0.84 26.08 26.18
N ILE A 193 0.23 26.35 25.45
CA ILE A 193 1.61 26.35 25.96
C ILE A 193 2.18 27.76 25.81
N VAL A 194 2.55 28.38 26.92
CA VAL A 194 3.20 29.70 26.95
C VAL A 194 4.49 29.62 27.74
N GLY A 195 5.58 30.09 27.13
CA GLY A 195 6.92 30.06 27.72
C GLY A 195 7.82 31.16 27.16
N GLY A 196 8.93 31.40 27.86
CA GLY A 196 9.94 32.37 27.45
C GLY A 196 11.03 32.49 28.51
N SER A 197 12.18 33.03 28.11
CA SER A 197 13.35 33.22 28.98
C SER A 197 13.08 34.09 30.21
N THR A 198 12.21 35.09 30.09
CA THR A 198 11.83 36.02 31.18
C THR A 198 10.71 35.46 32.09
N ILE A 199 10.05 34.36 31.70
CA ILE A 199 8.87 33.84 32.39
C ILE A 199 9.29 32.82 33.45
N LYS A 200 8.88 33.02 34.71
CA LYS A 200 9.25 32.13 35.81
C LYS A 200 8.61 30.75 35.75
N THR A 201 7.32 30.71 35.44
CA THR A 201 6.53 29.47 35.41
C THR A 201 5.90 29.33 34.03
N PRO A 202 6.36 28.39 33.19
CA PRO A 202 5.72 28.14 31.91
C PRO A 202 4.31 27.58 32.12
N VAL A 203 3.38 28.00 31.28
CA VAL A 203 1.99 27.56 31.36
C VAL A 203 1.79 26.43 30.36
N ASN A 204 1.30 25.29 30.83
CA ASN A 204 0.74 24.23 30.00
C ASN A 204 -0.67 23.95 30.51
N TRP A 205 -1.68 24.43 29.80
CA TRP A 205 -3.06 24.39 30.24
C TRP A 205 -3.96 23.77 29.17
N HIS A 206 -4.54 22.62 29.51
CA HIS A 206 -5.63 22.03 28.74
C HIS A 206 -6.93 22.81 28.99
N PHE A 207 -7.38 23.56 27.99
CA PHE A 207 -8.50 24.50 28.17
C PHE A 207 -9.81 23.99 27.60
N ALA A 208 -9.79 23.14 26.56
CA ALA A 208 -11.01 22.64 25.92
C ALA A 208 -10.82 21.28 25.22
N ASP A 209 -11.93 20.56 25.05
CA ASP A 209 -12.02 19.42 24.14
C ASP A 209 -12.80 19.85 22.89
N ALA A 210 -12.35 19.43 21.72
CA ALA A 210 -13.00 19.70 20.45
C ALA A 210 -13.36 18.40 19.72
N THR A 211 -14.54 18.33 19.12
CA THR A 211 -14.92 17.24 18.21
C THR A 211 -14.91 17.81 16.81
N LEU A 212 -13.99 17.33 15.98
CA LEU A 212 -13.73 17.85 14.64
C LEU A 212 -13.98 16.76 13.62
N GLU A 213 -14.93 17.03 12.71
CA GLU A 213 -15.32 16.08 11.66
C GLU A 213 -14.72 16.53 10.32
N LEU A 214 -13.98 15.63 9.66
CA LEU A 214 -13.55 15.84 8.28
C LEU A 214 -14.52 15.16 7.32
N PRO A 215 -14.83 15.76 6.16
CA PRO A 215 -15.45 15.01 5.09
C PRO A 215 -14.49 13.90 4.68
N THR A 216 -14.91 12.65 4.87
CA THR A 216 -14.18 11.42 4.59
C THR A 216 -13.77 11.36 3.11
N SER A 217 -12.66 12.00 2.77
CA SER A 217 -11.96 11.73 1.52
C SER A 217 -10.88 10.71 1.84
N PRO A 218 -10.87 9.53 1.20
CA PRO A 218 -9.78 8.58 1.39
C PRO A 218 -8.49 9.26 0.93
N VAL A 219 -7.64 9.61 1.89
CA VAL A 219 -6.30 10.11 1.59
C VAL A 219 -5.51 8.90 1.13
N ILE A 220 -5.33 8.79 -0.19
CA ILE A 220 -4.46 7.78 -0.79
C ILE A 220 -3.03 8.21 -0.45
N ILE A 221 -2.51 7.75 0.69
CA ILE A 221 -1.08 7.86 0.97
C ILE A 221 -0.39 6.93 -0.03
N PRO A 222 0.52 7.43 -0.88
CA PRO A 222 1.26 6.56 -1.76
C PRO A 222 2.04 5.56 -0.91
N LYS A 223 1.95 4.27 -1.24
CA LYS A 223 2.59 3.17 -0.49
C LYS A 223 4.09 3.37 -0.22
N SER A 224 4.76 4.26 -0.96
CA SER A 224 6.15 4.63 -0.75
C SER A 224 6.39 5.51 0.49
N GLN A 225 5.36 6.18 1.02
CA GLN A 225 5.45 7.05 2.20
C GLN A 225 5.00 6.36 3.49
N GLU A 226 4.36 5.20 3.38
CA GLU A 226 3.89 4.42 4.52
C GLU A 226 4.95 3.38 4.90
N ILE A 227 5.64 3.61 6.02
CA ILE A 227 6.60 2.65 6.55
C ILE A 227 5.82 1.63 7.39
N LEU A 228 5.30 0.60 6.71
CA LEU A 228 4.65 -0.55 7.34
C LEU A 228 5.69 -1.66 7.55
N TYR A 229 6.03 -1.94 8.80
CA TYR A 229 6.89 -3.08 9.17
C TYR A 229 6.10 -4.37 9.39
N ASP A 230 4.79 -4.36 9.12
CA ASP A 230 3.91 -5.51 9.29
C ASP A 230 4.06 -6.52 8.13
N ALA A 231 3.82 -7.79 8.43
CA ALA A 231 3.79 -8.84 7.42
C ALA A 231 2.68 -8.58 6.40
N LEU A 232 3.02 -8.56 5.11
CA LEU A 232 2.03 -8.41 4.05
C LEU A 232 1.12 -9.64 3.97
N PRO A 233 -0.15 -9.46 3.56
CA PRO A 233 -1.04 -10.59 3.33
C PRO A 233 -0.48 -11.53 2.25
N GLU A 234 -0.61 -12.84 2.47
CA GLU A 234 -0.15 -13.87 1.54
C GLU A 234 -0.92 -13.78 0.20
N ILE A 235 -0.18 -13.76 -0.91
CA ILE A 235 -0.75 -13.76 -2.26
C ILE A 235 -0.98 -15.20 -2.73
N LYS A 236 -2.25 -15.59 -2.87
CA LYS A 236 -2.62 -16.91 -3.38
C LYS A 236 -2.88 -16.85 -4.88
N HIS A 237 -2.08 -17.58 -5.67
CA HIS A 237 -2.31 -17.71 -7.10
C HIS A 237 -3.57 -18.55 -7.36
N MET A 238 -4.55 -17.97 -8.06
CA MET A 238 -5.76 -18.69 -8.48
C MET A 238 -5.56 -19.29 -9.87
N PHE A 239 -5.53 -20.63 -9.94
CA PHE A 239 -5.51 -21.34 -11.22
C PHE A 239 -6.84 -21.23 -11.96
N ARG A 240 -6.78 -21.36 -13.30
CA ARG A 240 -7.98 -21.50 -14.12
C ARG A 240 -8.75 -22.75 -13.70
N GLN A 241 -10.04 -22.60 -13.45
CA GLN A 241 -10.92 -23.73 -13.15
C GLN A 241 -11.04 -24.64 -14.37
N PRO A 242 -10.98 -25.97 -14.21
CA PRO A 242 -11.16 -26.89 -15.31
C PRO A 242 -12.58 -26.78 -15.87
N GLU A 243 -12.70 -26.88 -17.20
CA GLU A 243 -14.00 -26.85 -17.86
C GLU A 243 -14.81 -28.11 -17.52
N LYS A 244 -16.12 -27.93 -17.31
CA LYS A 244 -17.01 -29.02 -16.92
C LYS A 244 -17.23 -29.98 -18.11
N ARG A 245 -16.91 -31.26 -17.92
CA ARG A 245 -17.17 -32.32 -18.90
C ARG A 245 -18.66 -32.74 -18.88
N PRO A 246 -19.24 -33.16 -20.02
CA PRO A 246 -20.59 -33.71 -20.05
C PRO A 246 -20.66 -35.03 -19.27
N SER A 247 -21.88 -35.44 -18.88
CA SER A 247 -22.10 -36.73 -18.21
C SER A 247 -21.83 -37.90 -19.16
N ALA A 248 -21.17 -38.95 -18.65
CA ALA A 248 -20.84 -40.16 -19.42
C ALA A 248 -22.07 -40.79 -20.08
N VAL A 249 -23.21 -40.85 -19.40
CA VAL A 249 -24.45 -41.45 -19.92
C VAL A 249 -24.91 -40.78 -21.22
N ILE A 250 -24.84 -39.45 -21.30
CA ILE A 250 -25.21 -38.71 -22.51
C ILE A 250 -24.19 -39.01 -23.61
N SER A 251 -22.89 -38.96 -23.30
CA SER A 251 -21.84 -39.28 -24.28
C SER A 251 -21.99 -40.68 -24.86
N ASP A 252 -22.22 -41.69 -24.01
CA ASP A 252 -22.37 -43.09 -24.43
C ASP A 252 -23.63 -43.29 -25.29
N ALA A 253 -24.75 -42.66 -24.93
CA ALA A 253 -25.97 -42.72 -25.71
C ALA A 253 -25.79 -42.18 -27.15
N PHE A 254 -25.08 -41.05 -27.30
CA PHE A 254 -24.76 -40.50 -28.62
C PHE A 254 -23.73 -41.33 -29.39
N THR A 255 -22.77 -41.96 -28.71
CA THR A 255 -21.86 -42.91 -29.36
C THR A 255 -22.61 -44.11 -29.93
N LEU A 256 -23.56 -44.69 -29.20
CA LEU A 256 -24.41 -45.77 -29.70
C LEU A 256 -25.29 -45.31 -30.87
N LEU A 257 -25.83 -44.09 -30.79
CA LEU A 257 -26.60 -43.50 -31.88
C LEU A 257 -25.76 -43.35 -33.16
N CYS A 258 -24.49 -42.94 -33.05
CA CYS A 258 -23.56 -42.88 -34.18
C CYS A 258 -23.22 -44.27 -34.77
N LEU A 259 -23.29 -45.34 -33.97
CA LEU A 259 -23.08 -46.72 -34.43
C LEU A 259 -24.34 -47.34 -35.07
N ALA A 260 -25.52 -46.78 -34.83
CA ALA A 260 -26.79 -47.34 -35.31
C ALA A 260 -26.89 -47.48 -36.85
N PRO A 261 -26.45 -46.50 -37.67
CA PRO A 261 -26.46 -46.64 -39.13
C PRO A 261 -25.58 -47.80 -39.63
N LEU A 262 -24.45 -48.07 -38.95
CA LEU A 262 -23.59 -49.21 -39.29
C LEU A 262 -24.30 -50.54 -38.96
N GLY A 263 -24.97 -50.63 -37.81
CA GLY A 263 -25.77 -51.80 -37.45
C GLY A 263 -26.90 -52.05 -38.46
N PHE A 264 -27.60 -50.99 -38.88
CA PHE A 264 -28.62 -51.07 -39.92
C PHE A 264 -28.06 -51.59 -41.25
N LEU A 265 -26.90 -51.09 -41.70
CA LEU A 265 -26.24 -51.56 -42.92
C LEU A 265 -25.96 -53.07 -42.88
N LEU A 266 -25.44 -53.57 -41.76
CA LEU A 266 -25.15 -54.99 -41.59
C LEU A 266 -26.43 -55.84 -41.64
N LEU A 267 -27.51 -55.41 -40.97
CA LEU A 267 -28.81 -56.08 -41.04
C LEU A 267 -29.39 -56.09 -42.45
N ALA A 268 -29.27 -54.97 -43.18
CA ALA A 268 -29.72 -54.88 -44.57
C ALA A 268 -28.95 -55.85 -45.48
N TRP A 269 -27.64 -55.97 -45.33
CA TRP A 269 -26.84 -56.95 -46.07
C TRP A 269 -27.22 -58.39 -45.74
N LEU A 270 -27.53 -58.72 -44.49
CA LEU A 270 -28.00 -60.06 -44.13
C LEU A 270 -29.37 -60.39 -44.76
N LYS A 271 -30.23 -59.38 -44.97
CA LYS A 271 -31.55 -59.56 -45.59
C LYS A 271 -31.49 -59.64 -47.12
N ILE A 272 -30.67 -58.82 -47.75
CA ILE A 272 -30.52 -58.78 -49.23
C ILE A 272 -29.64 -59.94 -49.72
N GLY A 273 -28.73 -60.43 -48.88
CA GLY A 273 -27.74 -61.44 -49.21
C GLY A 273 -26.45 -60.82 -49.74
N ILE A 274 -25.30 -61.35 -49.32
CA ILE A 274 -23.98 -60.90 -49.77
C ILE A 274 -23.51 -61.81 -50.91
N ASN A 275 -23.23 -61.24 -52.08
CA ASN A 275 -22.80 -61.99 -53.25
C ASN A 275 -21.29 -61.86 -53.48
N PHE A 276 -20.56 -62.98 -53.36
CA PHE A 276 -19.11 -63.07 -53.63
C PHE A 276 -18.77 -63.79 -54.95
N ASN A 277 -19.76 -64.12 -55.80
CA ASN A 277 -19.56 -64.97 -56.97
C ASN A 277 -18.65 -64.37 -58.05
N ASN A 278 -18.41 -63.05 -58.03
CA ASN A 278 -17.54 -62.35 -58.98
C ASN A 278 -16.13 -62.08 -58.45
N ALA A 279 -15.73 -62.67 -57.32
CA ALA A 279 -14.37 -62.51 -56.81
C ALA A 279 -13.37 -63.40 -57.58
N PRO A 280 -12.26 -62.85 -58.12
CA PRO A 280 -11.26 -63.67 -58.79
C PRO A 280 -10.56 -64.58 -57.77
N LEU A 281 -10.58 -65.89 -58.02
CA LEU A 281 -9.90 -66.92 -57.21
C LEU A 281 -8.39 -66.91 -57.52
N SER A 282 -7.68 -65.91 -57.00
CA SER A 282 -6.24 -65.76 -57.14
C SER A 282 -5.59 -65.49 -55.80
N ILE A 283 -4.33 -65.88 -55.61
CA ILE A 283 -3.55 -65.60 -54.40
C ILE A 283 -3.41 -64.09 -54.12
N TRP A 284 -3.50 -63.26 -55.16
CA TRP A 284 -3.45 -61.81 -55.05
C TRP A 284 -4.69 -61.21 -54.37
N THR A 285 -5.85 -61.88 -54.45
CA THR A 285 -7.11 -61.43 -53.86
C THR A 285 -7.08 -61.38 -52.33
N PRO A 286 -6.74 -62.47 -51.60
CA PRO A 286 -6.60 -62.40 -50.16
C PRO A 286 -5.43 -61.52 -49.74
N LEU A 287 -4.33 -61.49 -50.50
CA LEU A 287 -3.18 -60.62 -50.20
C LEU A 287 -3.55 -59.13 -50.25
N PHE A 288 -4.37 -58.71 -51.22
CA PHE A 288 -4.89 -57.35 -51.31
C PHE A 288 -5.80 -57.00 -50.13
N HIS A 289 -6.75 -57.88 -49.76
CA HIS A 289 -7.68 -57.62 -48.67
C HIS A 289 -7.01 -57.63 -47.29
N ILE A 290 -6.03 -58.53 -47.07
CA ILE A 290 -5.20 -58.54 -45.86
C ILE A 290 -4.34 -57.28 -45.79
N GLY A 291 -3.74 -56.87 -46.91
CA GLY A 291 -2.98 -55.61 -46.99
C GLY A 291 -3.84 -54.39 -46.67
N LEU A 292 -5.05 -54.32 -47.23
CA LEU A 292 -6.02 -53.25 -46.97
C LEU A 292 -6.50 -53.24 -45.51
N ALA A 293 -6.85 -54.41 -44.95
CA ALA A 293 -7.18 -54.55 -43.53
C ALA A 293 -6.01 -54.16 -42.62
N GLY A 294 -4.79 -54.51 -43.01
CA GLY A 294 -3.55 -54.13 -42.34
C GLY A 294 -3.32 -52.62 -42.33
N ILE A 295 -3.67 -51.90 -43.41
CA ILE A 295 -3.62 -50.43 -43.44
C ILE A 295 -4.63 -49.83 -42.47
N PHE A 296 -5.88 -50.32 -42.43
CA PHE A 296 -6.87 -49.85 -41.45
C PHE A 296 -6.45 -50.14 -40.01
N ALA A 297 -5.89 -51.34 -39.75
CA ALA A 297 -5.34 -51.69 -38.45
C ALA A 297 -4.16 -50.79 -38.07
N LEU A 298 -3.28 -50.46 -39.02
CA LEU A 298 -2.18 -49.53 -38.80
C LEU A 298 -2.70 -48.15 -38.39
N TYR A 299 -3.76 -47.64 -39.01
CA TYR A 299 -4.39 -46.38 -38.62
C TYR A 299 -5.00 -46.43 -37.23
N PHE A 300 -5.59 -47.56 -36.83
CA PHE A 300 -6.06 -47.75 -35.47
C PHE A 300 -4.90 -47.73 -34.46
N VAL A 301 -3.79 -48.43 -34.75
CA VAL A 301 -2.60 -48.42 -33.88
C VAL A 301 -1.91 -47.04 -33.86
N PHE A 302 -1.97 -46.30 -34.97
CA PHE A 302 -1.51 -44.91 -35.03
C PHE A 302 -2.31 -44.02 -34.09
N TRP A 303 -3.64 -44.16 -34.08
CA TRP A 303 -4.49 -43.42 -33.16
C TRP A 303 -4.18 -43.73 -31.69
N LEU A 304 -3.77 -44.97 -31.37
CA LEU A 304 -3.45 -45.38 -30.01
C LEU A 304 -2.06 -44.97 -29.53
N GLN A 305 -1.02 -45.14 -30.35
CA GLN A 305 0.36 -45.06 -29.84
C GLN A 305 1.48 -44.71 -30.83
N LEU A 306 1.32 -44.89 -32.16
CA LEU A 306 2.44 -44.65 -33.08
C LEU A 306 2.68 -43.17 -33.35
N ASN A 307 3.94 -42.81 -33.57
CA ASN A 307 4.29 -41.51 -34.10
C ASN A 307 4.07 -41.43 -35.62
N MET A 308 4.00 -40.20 -36.14
CA MET A 308 3.78 -39.94 -37.57
C MET A 308 4.84 -40.62 -38.47
N PHE A 309 6.12 -40.51 -38.12
CA PHE A 309 7.21 -41.09 -38.94
C PHE A 309 7.21 -42.62 -38.93
N GLU A 310 6.88 -43.24 -37.80
CA GLU A 310 6.77 -44.70 -37.67
C GLU A 310 5.60 -45.22 -38.51
N THR A 311 4.46 -44.52 -38.43
CA THR A 311 3.26 -44.83 -39.22
C THR A 311 3.55 -44.73 -40.70
N LEU A 312 4.24 -43.66 -41.15
CA LEU A 312 4.62 -43.51 -42.55
C LEU A 312 5.57 -44.62 -43.03
N LYS A 313 6.53 -45.05 -42.20
CA LYS A 313 7.43 -46.17 -42.52
C LYS A 313 6.66 -47.48 -42.73
N TYR A 314 5.77 -47.83 -41.80
CA TYR A 314 4.97 -49.05 -41.91
C TYR A 314 3.95 -48.96 -43.05
N LEU A 315 3.34 -47.79 -43.26
CA LEU A 315 2.41 -47.52 -44.35
C LEU A 315 3.11 -47.60 -45.70
N ALA A 316 4.35 -47.14 -45.84
CA ALA A 316 5.09 -47.26 -47.09
C ALA A 316 5.29 -48.71 -47.50
N ILE A 317 5.67 -49.58 -46.56
CA ILE A 317 5.88 -51.02 -46.82
C ILE A 317 4.54 -51.71 -47.11
N LEU A 318 3.55 -51.56 -46.22
CA LEU A 318 2.24 -52.18 -46.38
C LEU A 318 1.50 -51.65 -47.62
N GLY A 319 1.59 -50.35 -47.87
CA GLY A 319 1.00 -49.67 -49.03
C GLY A 319 1.61 -50.14 -50.34
N PHE A 320 2.93 -50.31 -50.41
CA PHE A 320 3.60 -50.84 -51.60
C PHE A 320 3.14 -52.27 -51.93
N VAL A 321 3.08 -53.16 -50.93
CA VAL A 321 2.61 -54.54 -51.12
C VAL A 321 1.13 -54.56 -51.54
N THR A 322 0.29 -53.77 -50.87
CA THR A 322 -1.15 -53.66 -51.17
C THR A 322 -1.38 -53.09 -52.57
N PHE A 323 -0.57 -52.12 -53.01
CA PHE A 323 -0.64 -51.53 -54.34
C PHE A 323 -0.35 -52.56 -55.44
N LEU A 324 0.71 -53.36 -55.30
CA LEU A 324 1.05 -54.39 -56.29
C LEU A 324 -0.03 -55.47 -56.36
N ALA A 325 -0.50 -55.96 -55.21
CA ALA A 325 -1.58 -56.94 -55.13
C ALA A 325 -2.89 -56.39 -55.73
N GLY A 326 -3.24 -55.14 -55.40
CA GLY A 326 -4.43 -54.46 -55.93
C GLY A 326 -4.40 -54.32 -57.44
N ASN A 327 -3.27 -53.92 -58.03
CA ASN A 327 -3.11 -53.83 -59.48
C ASN A 327 -3.33 -55.19 -60.16
N ARG A 328 -2.86 -56.29 -59.56
CA ARG A 328 -3.09 -57.65 -60.09
C ARG A 328 -4.56 -58.09 -59.97
N VAL A 329 -5.21 -57.80 -58.85
CA VAL A 329 -6.64 -58.11 -58.64
C VAL A 329 -7.52 -57.32 -59.60
N LEU A 330 -7.28 -56.02 -59.77
CA LEU A 330 -8.07 -55.18 -60.68
C LEU A 330 -7.90 -55.61 -62.14
N ARG A 331 -6.70 -56.03 -62.56
CA ARG A 331 -6.48 -56.61 -63.89
C ARG A 331 -7.26 -57.91 -64.08
N ALA A 332 -7.20 -58.83 -63.13
CA ALA A 332 -7.97 -60.08 -63.19
C ALA A 332 -9.49 -59.83 -63.30
N ILE A 333 -10.02 -58.85 -62.58
CA ILE A 333 -11.44 -58.44 -62.69
C ILE A 333 -11.73 -57.85 -64.07
N ALA A 334 -10.84 -57.03 -64.61
CA ALA A 334 -11.02 -56.43 -65.93
C ALA A 334 -11.03 -57.50 -67.04
N ASP A 335 -10.13 -58.47 -66.97
CA ASP A 335 -10.03 -59.57 -67.94
C ASP A 335 -11.27 -60.48 -67.88
N GLN A 336 -11.75 -60.82 -66.67
CA GLN A 336 -13.00 -61.58 -66.49
C GLN A 336 -14.24 -60.83 -67.01
N ARG A 337 -14.23 -59.49 -66.98
CA ARG A 337 -15.33 -58.69 -67.56
C ARG A 337 -15.28 -58.69 -69.08
N LYS A 338 -14.10 -58.59 -69.68
CA LYS A 338 -13.91 -58.67 -71.13
C LYS A 338 -14.36 -60.04 -71.67
N SER A 339 -13.93 -61.12 -71.03
CA SER A 339 -14.31 -62.47 -71.44
C SER A 339 -15.80 -62.82 -71.27
N LYS A 340 -16.56 -62.02 -70.50
CA LYS A 340 -18.02 -62.17 -70.35
C LYS A 340 -18.81 -61.30 -71.35
N ALA A 341 -18.16 -60.33 -71.97
CA ALA A 341 -18.77 -59.41 -72.93
C ALA A 341 -18.60 -59.87 -74.39
N GLU A 342 -17.60 -60.72 -74.64
CA GLU A 342 -17.41 -61.49 -75.89
C GLU A 342 -18.24 -62.78 -75.87
#